data_AF-A0A384DKL9-F1
#
_entry.id   AF-A0A384DKL9-F1
#
_cell.length_a   1.000
_cell.length_b   1.000
_cell.length_c   1.000
_cell.angle_alpha   90.00
_cell.angle_beta   90.00
_cell.angle_gamma   90.00
#
_symmetry.space_group_name_H-M   'P 1'
#
loop_
_entity.id
_entity.type
_entity.pdbx_description
1 polymer ?
#
loop_
_entity_poly.entity_id
_entity_poly.type
_entity_poly.pdbx_seq_one_letter_code
_entity_poly.pdbx_strand_id
1 'polypeptide(L)'
;MFQGQRGWFCGSVGRELRQFWVAEGGSISDPRAADFLFSCDASHPDTLRIYQSLDYIEDNATVFHAYYLSAVANTEIKNSVALGHFILPPACLQK
;
A
#
# COMPACT_ATOMS: atom_id res chain seq x y z
N MET A 1 14.91 0.33 2.69
CA MET A 1 13.95 -0.51 3.47
C MET A 1 13.20 -1.49 2.58
N PHE A 2 12.86 -1.10 1.35
CA PHE A 2 12.01 -1.86 0.44
C PHE A 2 12.81 -2.58 -0.65
N GLN A 3 14.11 -2.79 -0.43
CA GLN A 3 14.99 -3.43 -1.41
C GLN A 3 14.44 -4.78 -1.86
N GLY A 4 14.20 -4.90 -3.17
CA GLY A 4 13.69 -6.13 -3.79
C GLY A 4 12.19 -6.38 -3.62
N GLN A 5 11.47 -5.46 -2.97
CA GLN A 5 10.01 -5.53 -2.81
C GLN A 5 9.30 -4.87 -3.99
N ARG A 6 8.15 -5.41 -4.38
CA ARG A 6 7.29 -4.88 -5.44
C ARG A 6 6.06 -4.23 -4.82
N GLY A 7 5.81 -2.99 -5.20
CA GLY A 7 4.70 -2.20 -4.68
C GLY A 7 3.76 -1.78 -5.80
N TRP A 8 2.46 -1.96 -5.60
CA TRP A 8 1.44 -1.33 -6.42
C TRP A 8 0.84 -0.14 -5.69
N PHE A 9 0.54 0.92 -6.46
CA PHE A 9 0.04 2.19 -5.94
C PHE A 9 -1.22 2.61 -6.69
N CYS A 10 -2.31 2.77 -5.94
CA CYS A 10 -3.55 3.34 -6.45
C CYS A 10 -3.36 4.76 -7.01
N GLY A 11 -4.19 5.16 -7.99
CA GLY A 11 -4.26 6.54 -8.50
C GLY A 11 -4.38 7.62 -7.41
N SER A 12 -5.02 7.31 -6.27
CA SER A 12 -5.14 8.20 -5.11
C SER A 12 -3.82 8.50 -4.37
N VAL A 13 -2.77 7.71 -4.62
CA VAL A 13 -1.48 7.89 -3.94
C VAL A 13 -0.63 8.95 -4.63
N GLY A 14 -0.21 9.97 -3.88
CA GLY A 14 0.64 11.04 -4.38
C GLY A 14 2.01 10.57 -4.91
N ARG A 15 2.58 11.32 -5.86
CA ARG A 15 3.86 11.00 -6.52
C ARG A 15 5.02 10.88 -5.52
N GLU A 16 5.04 11.72 -4.49
CA GLU A 16 6.11 11.75 -3.48
C GLU A 16 6.27 10.41 -2.76
N LEU A 17 5.17 9.76 -2.37
CA LEU A 17 5.21 8.46 -1.70
C LEU A 17 5.70 7.35 -2.63
N ARG A 18 5.33 7.40 -3.92
CA ARG A 18 5.83 6.45 -4.92
C ARG A 18 7.33 6.64 -5.16
N GLN A 19 7.79 7.89 -5.18
CA GLN A 19 9.22 8.22 -5.31
C GLN A 19 10.00 7.75 -4.08
N PHE A 20 9.46 7.96 -2.88
CA PHE A 20 10.07 7.46 -1.65
C PHE A 20 10.23 5.94 -1.67
N TRP A 21 9.19 5.20 -2.09
CA TRP A 21 9.27 3.74 -2.25
C TRP A 21 10.43 3.31 -3.14
N VAL A 22 10.56 3.95 -4.31
CA VAL A 22 11.63 3.65 -5.27
C VAL A 22 13.01 4.05 -4.71
N ALA A 23 13.11 5.21 -4.07
CA ALA A 23 14.35 5.69 -3.45
C ALA A 23 14.85 4.76 -2.33
N GLU A 24 13.93 4.08 -1.62
CA GLU A 24 14.24 3.10 -0.58
C GLU A 24 14.45 1.66 -1.09
N GLY A 25 14.57 1.49 -2.42
CA GLY A 25 14.94 0.23 -3.08
C GLY A 25 13.77 -0.59 -3.63
N GLY A 26 12.54 -0.09 -3.49
CA GLY A 26 11.35 -0.75 -4.01
C GLY A 26 11.18 -0.60 -5.51
N SER A 27 10.42 -1.51 -6.11
CA SER A 27 10.00 -1.44 -7.52
C SER A 27 8.50 -1.26 -7.62
N ILE A 28 8.02 -0.57 -8.66
CA ILE A 28 6.59 -0.44 -8.92
C ILE A 28 6.16 -1.53 -9.89
N SER A 29 5.06 -2.21 -9.60
CA SER A 29 4.53 -3.30 -10.44
C SER A 29 3.01 -3.26 -10.56
N ASP A 30 2.47 -4.11 -11.43
CA ASP A 30 1.06 -4.43 -11.50
C ASP A 30 0.54 -5.02 -10.17
N PRO A 31 -0.76 -4.84 -9.85
CA PRO A 31 -1.31 -5.27 -8.56
C PRO A 31 -1.20 -6.77 -8.32
N ARG A 32 -1.30 -7.60 -9.38
CA ARG A 32 -1.16 -9.07 -9.28
C ARG A 32 0.28 -9.53 -9.04
N ALA A 33 1.26 -8.69 -9.36
CA ALA A 33 2.67 -9.01 -9.21
C ALA A 33 3.30 -8.27 -8.02
N ALA A 34 2.55 -7.42 -7.33
CA ALA A 34 3.06 -6.64 -6.21
C ALA A 34 3.03 -7.45 -4.90
N ASP A 35 4.05 -7.25 -4.08
CA ASP A 35 4.12 -7.78 -2.72
C ASP A 35 3.35 -6.86 -1.73
N PHE A 36 3.22 -5.58 -2.06
CA PHE A 36 2.50 -4.57 -1.26
C PHE A 36 1.51 -3.78 -2.11
N LEU A 37 0.30 -3.57 -1.58
CA LEU A 37 -0.75 -2.79 -2.23
C LEU A 37 -1.04 -1.53 -1.40
N PHE A 38 -0.78 -0.34 -1.95
CA PHE A 38 -0.98 0.93 -1.26
C PHE A 38 -2.09 1.78 -1.88
N SER A 39 -2.93 2.37 -1.03
CA SER A 39 -3.93 3.38 -1.41
C SER A 39 -4.07 4.47 -0.36
N CYS A 40 -4.49 5.69 -0.75
CA CYS A 40 -4.92 6.74 0.18
C CYS A 40 -6.45 6.83 0.32
N ASP A 41 -7.19 6.04 -0.47
CA ASP A 41 -8.64 6.14 -0.56
C ASP A 41 -9.24 4.77 -0.85
N ALA A 42 -9.98 4.24 0.12
CA ALA A 42 -10.65 2.95 0.03
C ALA A 42 -11.88 2.96 -0.91
N SER A 43 -12.36 4.13 -1.31
CA SER A 43 -13.45 4.30 -2.27
C SER A 43 -12.94 4.54 -3.70
N HIS A 44 -11.63 4.69 -3.90
CA HIS A 44 -11.07 4.93 -5.22
C HIS A 44 -11.29 3.72 -6.14
N PRO A 45 -11.70 3.90 -7.41
CA PRO A 45 -12.04 2.80 -8.32
C PRO A 45 -10.94 1.73 -8.44
N ASP A 46 -9.67 2.14 -8.50
CA ASP A 46 -8.55 1.19 -8.55
C ASP A 46 -8.46 0.32 -7.28
N THR A 47 -8.72 0.88 -6.10
CA THR A 47 -8.71 0.13 -4.84
C THR A 47 -9.93 -0.77 -4.74
N LEU A 48 -11.09 -0.32 -5.22
CA LEU A 48 -12.29 -1.15 -5.30
C LEU A 48 -12.06 -2.40 -6.15
N ARG A 49 -11.30 -2.31 -7.25
CA ARG A 49 -10.92 -3.48 -8.07
C ARG A 49 -10.09 -4.50 -7.29
N ILE A 50 -9.30 -4.06 -6.31
CA ILE A 50 -8.57 -4.96 -5.41
C ILE A 50 -9.54 -5.63 -4.45
N TYR A 51 -10.41 -4.87 -3.76
CA TYR A 51 -11.37 -5.46 -2.82
C TYR A 51 -12.36 -6.43 -3.46
N GLN A 52 -12.63 -6.27 -4.75
CA GLN A 52 -13.50 -7.14 -5.53
C GLN A 52 -12.75 -8.30 -6.22
N SER A 53 -11.43 -8.38 -6.09
CA SER A 53 -10.64 -9.45 -6.69
C SER A 53 -10.76 -10.74 -5.90
N LEU A 54 -10.50 -11.87 -6.57
CA LEU A 54 -10.42 -13.17 -5.90
C LEU A 54 -9.30 -13.19 -4.85
N ASP A 55 -8.16 -12.54 -5.14
CA ASP A 55 -7.04 -12.46 -4.20
C ASP A 55 -7.45 -11.83 -2.88
N TYR A 56 -8.30 -10.80 -2.87
CA TYR A 56 -8.79 -10.19 -1.63
C TYR A 56 -9.82 -11.09 -0.92
N ILE A 57 -10.71 -11.75 -1.67
CA ILE A 57 -11.73 -12.64 -1.13
C ILE A 57 -11.12 -13.89 -0.48
N GLU A 58 -10.00 -14.38 -1.01
CA GLU A 58 -9.27 -15.56 -0.52
C GLU A 58 -8.12 -15.19 0.43
N ASP A 59 -8.14 -14.00 1.02
CA ASP A 59 -7.13 -13.50 1.98
C ASP A 59 -5.68 -13.42 1.44
N ASN A 60 -5.50 -13.49 0.12
CA ASN A 60 -4.20 -13.39 -0.57
C ASN A 60 -3.78 -11.93 -0.84
N ALA A 61 -4.67 -10.95 -0.66
CA ALA A 61 -4.37 -9.54 -0.85
C ALA A 61 -4.82 -8.70 0.35
N THR A 62 -3.95 -7.81 0.81
CA THR A 62 -4.28 -6.79 1.82
C THR A 62 -3.89 -5.42 1.28
N VAL A 63 -4.80 -4.45 1.39
CA VAL A 63 -4.53 -3.05 1.04
C VAL A 63 -4.06 -2.31 2.29
N PHE A 64 -2.97 -1.57 2.16
CA PHE A 64 -2.46 -0.69 3.21
C PHE A 64 -2.64 0.78 2.83
N HIS A 65 -2.86 1.62 3.83
CA HIS A 65 -2.91 3.05 3.67
C HIS A 65 -1.51 3.58 3.37
N ALA A 66 -1.35 4.34 2.28
CA ALA A 66 -0.03 4.78 1.81
C ALA A 66 0.70 5.71 2.80
N TYR A 67 -0.03 6.29 3.78
CA TYR A 67 0.58 7.04 4.89
C TYR A 67 1.58 6.20 5.72
N TYR A 68 1.54 4.87 5.61
CA TYR A 68 2.63 4.00 6.09
C TYR A 68 4.00 4.50 5.62
N LEU A 69 4.12 4.86 4.34
CA LEU A 69 5.37 5.35 3.77
C LEU A 69 5.80 6.69 4.38
N SER A 70 4.85 7.59 4.67
CA SER A 70 5.12 8.82 5.40
C SER A 70 5.57 8.54 6.84
N ALA A 71 4.90 7.62 7.54
CA ALA A 71 5.27 7.26 8.91
C ALA A 71 6.69 6.64 8.95
N VAL A 72 7.02 5.79 7.98
CA VAL A 72 8.37 5.23 7.80
C VAL A 72 9.39 6.32 7.49
N ALA A 73 9.07 7.26 6.61
CA ALA A 73 9.99 8.34 6.25
C ALA A 73 10.33 9.26 7.43
N ASN A 74 9.40 9.41 8.38
CA ASN A 74 9.53 10.29 9.54
C ASN A 74 10.08 9.60 10.80
N THR A 75 10.37 8.29 10.77
CA THR A 75 10.99 7.60 11.91
C THR A 75 12.50 7.50 11.75
N GLU A 76 13.23 7.70 12.84
CA GLU A 76 14.69 7.49 12.88
C GLU A 76 15.04 6.01 12.74
N ILE A 77 14.16 5.12 13.20
CA ILE A 77 14.35 3.66 13.17
C ILE A 77 13.44 3.08 12.10
N LYS A 78 13.99 2.82 10.91
CA LYS A 78 13.25 2.36 9.73
C LYS A 78 12.40 1.08 9.93
N ASN A 79 12.66 0.26 10.96
CA ASN A 79 11.93 -0.97 11.24
C ASN A 79 10.94 -0.87 12.43
N SER A 80 10.70 0.34 12.96
CA SER A 80 9.83 0.53 14.14
C SER A 80 8.34 0.63 13.80
N VAL A 81 8.00 0.95 12.55
CA VAL A 81 6.61 1.20 12.14
C VAL A 81 5.98 -0.11 11.71
N ALA A 82 5.06 -0.64 12.53
CA ALA A 82 4.35 -1.87 12.20
C ALA A 82 3.33 -1.63 11.08
N LEU A 83 3.44 -2.41 10.00
CA LEU A 83 2.58 -2.29 8.82
C LEU A 83 1.09 -2.50 9.14
N GLY A 84 0.78 -3.36 10.12
CA GLY A 84 -0.60 -3.67 10.53
C GLY A 84 -1.42 -2.46 11.02
N HIS A 85 -0.78 -1.39 11.48
CA HIS A 85 -1.47 -0.14 11.86
C HIS A 85 -2.04 0.62 10.68
N PHE A 86 -1.63 0.25 9.46
CA PHE A 86 -2.01 0.92 8.23
C PHE A 86 -2.87 0.02 7.36
N ILE A 87 -3.50 -1.04 7.87
CA ILE A 87 -4.49 -1.79 7.08
C ILE A 87 -5.61 -0.82 6.66
N LEU A 88 -5.90 -0.78 5.36
CA LEU A 88 -6.98 0.01 4.80
C LEU A 88 -8.12 -0.94 4.42
N PRO A 89 -9.12 -1.14 5.30
CA PRO A 89 -10.27 -1.97 4.97
C PRO A 89 -11.18 -1.24 3.97
N PRO A 90 -12.11 -1.95 3.29
CA PRO A 90 -13.14 -1.31 2.48
C PRO A 90 -13.87 -0.19 3.21
N ALA A 91 -14.16 0.92 2.52
CA ALA A 91 -14.74 2.13 3.12
C ALA A 91 -16.05 1.86 3.89
N CYS A 92 -16.83 0.85 3.48
CA CYS A 92 -18.07 0.46 4.15
C CYS A 92 -17.86 -0.08 5.58
N LEU A 93 -16.63 -0.43 5.96
CA LEU A 93 -16.25 -0.94 7.28
C LEU A 93 -15.60 0.12 8.19
N GLN A 94 -15.23 1.30 7.68
CA GLN A 94 -14.44 2.32 8.39
C GLN A 94 -15.27 3.27 9.28
N LYS A 95 -16.38 2.80 9.85
CA LYS A 95 -17.33 3.65 10.60
C LYS A 95 -16.79 4.08 11.96
#